data_AF-A0A7S2WAV6-F1
#
_entry.id   AF-A0A7S2WAV6-F1
#
_cell.length_a   1.000
_cell.length_b   1.000
_cell.length_c   1.000
_cell.angle_alpha   90.00
_cell.angle_beta   90.00
_cell.angle_gamma   90.00
#
_symmetry.space_group_name_H-M   'P 1'
#
loop_
_entity.id
_entity.type
_entity.pdbx_description
1 polymer ?
#
loop_
_entity_poly.entity_id
_entity_poly.type
_entity_poly.pdbx_seq_one_letter_code
_entity_poly.pdbx_strand_id
1 'polypeptide(L)'
;ERESEAKAQLAEALSHLSESMVTHQTELQGLHGALEERLTQEKDGHRDELAHVHKQNRILREQLGELQRELEEQQEKFAASQQDVERLRRKKEADAGAVRILNDKIKQVQRARAEEVALKEDETAALEAQIMELESTLEKKTTVEVELHERVSRLEGELARQRGETSNGEGGSQGSPQPSSDSAQSFELVAAERECAGPEPTSLQADQGETMASDVANAAQRDSELEQVTTKLREVEARAAQAEKDMAYWREKHSHLEANLEVLHREKERSSREQEPPSSPQGERLQKRLVTLEARSKALELENSELKLEAAAASSASAHKQRTSGGAHRAVTAVDLETG
;
A
#
# COMPACT_ATOMS: atom_id res chain seq x y z
N GLU A 1 7.06 -7.89 -133.12
CA GLU A 1 7.11 -9.12 -132.31
C GLU A 1 8.02 -8.97 -131.10
N ARG A 2 9.34 -8.86 -131.23
CA ARG A 2 10.22 -8.69 -130.03
C ARG A 2 9.91 -7.45 -129.18
N GLU A 3 9.57 -6.33 -129.80
CA GLU A 3 9.18 -5.11 -129.06
C GLU A 3 7.84 -5.26 -128.34
N SER A 4 6.88 -6.02 -128.90
CA SER A 4 5.59 -6.28 -128.25
C SER A 4 5.75 -7.27 -127.08
N GLU A 5 6.63 -8.27 -127.22
CA GLU A 5 7.00 -9.17 -126.12
C GLU A 5 7.66 -8.43 -124.97
N ALA A 6 8.63 -7.54 -125.25
CA ALA A 6 9.30 -6.75 -124.22
C ALA A 6 8.32 -5.79 -123.51
N LYS A 7 7.36 -5.20 -124.23
CA LYS A 7 6.30 -4.37 -123.64
C LYS A 7 5.34 -5.18 -122.77
N ALA A 8 5.01 -6.41 -123.17
CA ALA A 8 4.16 -7.30 -122.36
C ALA A 8 4.86 -7.73 -121.07
N GLN A 9 6.14 -8.12 -121.14
CA GLN A 9 6.95 -8.47 -119.96
C GLN A 9 7.13 -7.27 -119.02
N LEU A 10 7.33 -6.06 -119.55
CA LEU A 10 7.40 -4.84 -118.74
C LEU A 10 6.06 -4.55 -118.05
N ALA A 11 4.93 -4.72 -118.74
CA ALA A 11 3.61 -4.52 -118.17
C ALA A 11 3.31 -5.53 -117.05
N GLU A 12 3.70 -6.80 -117.23
CA GLU A 12 3.57 -7.85 -116.22
C GLU A 12 4.46 -7.57 -115.00
N ALA A 13 5.71 -7.16 -115.21
CA ALA A 13 6.61 -6.77 -114.12
C ALA A 13 6.09 -5.55 -113.34
N LEU A 14 5.53 -4.55 -114.03
CA LEU A 14 4.91 -3.39 -113.38
C LEU A 14 3.62 -3.77 -112.63
N SER A 15 2.84 -4.73 -113.14
CA SER A 15 1.66 -5.26 -112.44
C SER A 15 2.06 -5.96 -111.14
N HIS A 16 3.07 -6.85 -111.19
CA HIS A 16 3.59 -7.52 -110.00
C HIS A 16 4.19 -6.55 -108.98
N LEU A 17 4.91 -5.51 -109.44
CA LEU A 17 5.45 -4.48 -108.55
C LEU A 17 4.32 -3.69 -107.88
N SER A 18 3.28 -3.32 -108.63
CA SER A 18 2.07 -2.67 -108.11
C SER A 18 1.39 -3.53 -107.05
N GLU A 19 1.16 -4.81 -107.33
CA GLU A 19 0.56 -5.75 -106.39
C GLU A 19 1.42 -5.91 -105.14
N SER A 20 2.73 -6.08 -105.29
CA SER A 20 3.68 -6.17 -104.18
C SER A 20 3.69 -4.91 -103.32
N MET A 21 3.66 -3.72 -103.94
CA MET A 21 3.57 -2.46 -103.21
C MET A 21 2.26 -2.34 -102.42
N VAL A 22 1.13 -2.74 -102.99
CA VAL A 22 -0.15 -2.74 -102.28
C VAL A 22 -0.11 -3.72 -101.11
N THR A 23 0.44 -4.93 -101.29
CA THR A 23 0.57 -5.91 -100.19
C THR A 23 1.47 -5.41 -99.07
N HIS A 24 2.61 -4.80 -99.38
CA HIS A 24 3.48 -4.23 -98.35
C HIS A 24 2.84 -3.02 -97.66
N GLN A 25 2.07 -2.21 -98.39
CA GLN A 25 1.36 -1.08 -97.81
C GLN A 25 0.25 -1.53 -96.84
N THR A 26 -0.50 -2.60 -97.16
CA THR A 26 -1.48 -3.17 -96.24
C THR A 26 -0.83 -3.84 -95.03
N GLU A 27 0.30 -4.55 -95.22
CA GLU A 27 1.09 -5.11 -94.12
C GLU A 27 1.61 -4.01 -93.17
N LEU A 28 2.16 -2.93 -93.72
CA LEU A 28 2.63 -1.79 -92.92
C LEU A 28 1.50 -1.09 -92.16
N GLN A 29 0.32 -0.95 -92.76
CA GLN A 29 -0.86 -0.41 -92.09
C GLN A 29 -1.33 -1.33 -90.95
N GLY A 30 -1.31 -2.65 -91.17
CA GLY A 30 -1.64 -3.64 -90.14
C GLY A 30 -0.66 -3.60 -88.96
N LEU A 31 0.65 -3.54 -89.24
CA LEU A 31 1.68 -3.41 -88.22
C LEU A 31 1.59 -2.09 -87.46
N HIS A 32 1.28 -0.99 -88.15
CA HIS A 32 1.08 0.31 -87.52
C HIS A 32 -0.10 0.27 -86.54
N GLY A 33 -1.25 -0.27 -86.95
CA GLY A 33 -2.42 -0.42 -86.06
C GLY A 33 -2.13 -1.34 -84.86
N ALA A 34 -1.42 -2.44 -85.07
CA ALA A 34 -1.02 -3.34 -83.98
C ALA A 34 -0.05 -2.68 -82.99
N LEU A 35 0.87 -1.84 -83.47
CA LEU A 35 1.76 -1.05 -82.62
C LEU A 35 1.00 0.04 -81.84
N GLU A 36 0.03 0.71 -82.46
CA GLU A 36 -0.81 1.68 -81.76
C GLU A 36 -1.65 1.03 -80.66
N GLU A 37 -2.27 -0.11 -80.95
CA GLU A 37 -3.05 -0.87 -79.95
C GLU A 37 -2.18 -1.38 -78.81
N ARG A 38 -0.97 -1.86 -79.09
CA ARG A 38 -0.03 -2.28 -78.05
C ARG A 38 0.43 -1.10 -77.19
N LEU A 39 0.69 0.05 -77.82
CA LEU A 39 1.09 1.27 -77.12
C LEU A 39 -0.03 1.79 -76.21
N THR A 40 -1.30 1.72 -76.63
CA THR A 40 -2.43 2.13 -75.78
C THR A 40 -2.60 1.17 -74.60
N GLN A 41 -2.55 -0.14 -74.84
CA GLN A 41 -2.62 -1.15 -73.78
C GLN A 41 -1.51 -0.96 -72.74
N GLU A 42 -0.27 -0.72 -73.18
CA GLU A 42 0.86 -0.52 -72.27
C GLU A 42 0.73 0.80 -71.48
N LYS A 43 0.25 1.88 -72.12
CA LYS A 43 -0.05 3.14 -71.43
C LYS A 43 -1.13 3.00 -70.37
N ASP A 44 -2.20 2.26 -70.67
CA ASP A 44 -3.29 2.05 -69.72
C ASP A 44 -2.83 1.13 -68.57
N GLY A 45 -2.06 0.09 -68.86
CA GLY A 45 -1.42 -0.74 -67.83
C GLY A 45 -0.54 0.08 -66.88
N HIS A 46 0.33 0.95 -67.41
CA HIS A 46 1.16 1.83 -66.57
C HIS A 46 0.34 2.86 -65.79
N ARG A 47 -0.78 3.36 -66.33
CA ARG A 47 -1.68 4.25 -65.60
C ARG A 47 -2.31 3.54 -64.40
N ASP A 48 -2.76 2.31 -64.58
CA ASP A 48 -3.37 1.51 -63.51
C ASP A 48 -2.34 1.15 -62.42
N GLU A 49 -1.13 0.77 -62.82
CA GLU A 49 -0.01 0.53 -61.89
C GLU A 49 0.33 1.80 -61.10
N LEU A 50 0.44 2.96 -61.77
CA LEU A 50 0.73 4.23 -61.12
C LEU A 50 -0.39 4.63 -60.15
N ALA A 51 -1.65 4.45 -60.54
CA ALA A 51 -2.80 4.69 -59.68
C ALA A 51 -2.79 3.79 -58.44
N HIS A 52 -2.41 2.51 -58.60
CA HIS A 52 -2.26 1.58 -57.49
C HIS A 52 -1.15 2.01 -56.53
N VAL A 53 0.03 2.36 -57.06
CA VAL A 53 1.17 2.83 -56.27
C VAL A 53 0.84 4.13 -55.53
N HIS A 54 0.13 5.07 -56.15
CA HIS A 54 -0.33 6.28 -55.47
C HIS A 54 -1.31 5.98 -54.34
N LYS A 55 -2.25 5.04 -54.55
CA LYS A 55 -3.18 4.60 -53.50
C LYS A 55 -2.43 3.97 -52.32
N GLN A 56 -1.48 3.08 -52.59
CA GLN A 56 -0.64 2.48 -51.56
C GLN A 56 0.19 3.54 -50.81
N ASN A 57 0.81 4.47 -51.52
CA ASN A 57 1.56 5.57 -50.90
C ASN A 57 0.68 6.44 -50.00
N ARG A 58 -0.56 6.71 -50.41
CA ARG A 58 -1.50 7.47 -49.59
C ARG A 58 -1.80 6.74 -48.28
N ILE A 59 -2.12 5.44 -48.36
CA ILE A 59 -2.40 4.61 -47.17
C ILE A 59 -1.18 4.58 -46.24
N LEU A 60 0.02 4.36 -46.78
CA LEU A 60 1.25 4.35 -46.00
C LEU A 60 1.52 5.68 -45.30
N ARG A 61 1.21 6.82 -45.95
CA ARG A 61 1.33 8.15 -45.34
C ARG A 61 0.31 8.36 -44.22
N GLU A 62 -0.92 7.90 -44.40
CA GLU A 62 -1.96 7.95 -43.37
C GLU A 62 -1.55 7.12 -42.14
N GLN A 63 -1.06 5.89 -42.34
CA GLN A 63 -0.53 5.03 -41.29
C GLN A 63 0.69 5.63 -40.56
N LEU A 64 1.62 6.25 -41.30
CA LEU A 64 2.75 6.96 -40.70
C LEU A 64 2.29 8.12 -39.82
N GLY A 65 1.25 8.86 -40.23
CA GLY A 65 0.68 9.93 -39.44
C GLY A 65 -0.03 9.44 -38.16
N GLU A 66 -0.69 8.29 -38.21
CA GLU A 66 -1.28 7.65 -37.02
C GLU A 66 -0.21 7.22 -36.02
N LEU A 67 0.82 6.52 -36.47
CA LEU A 67 1.94 6.10 -35.63
C LEU A 67 2.68 7.30 -35.01
N GLN A 68 2.81 8.41 -35.73
CA GLN A 68 3.39 9.64 -35.18
C GLN A 68 2.54 10.23 -34.06
N ARG A 69 1.20 10.30 -34.22
CA ARG A 69 0.31 10.78 -33.17
C ARG A 69 0.34 9.88 -31.94
N GLU A 70 0.34 8.56 -32.12
CA GLU A 70 0.46 7.61 -31.01
C GLU A 70 1.78 7.79 -30.26
N LEU A 71 2.89 8.02 -30.97
CA LEU A 71 4.19 8.27 -30.36
C LEU A 71 4.17 9.58 -29.53
N GLU A 72 3.59 10.65 -30.06
CA GLU A 72 3.46 11.92 -29.34
C GLU A 72 2.59 11.78 -28.08
N GLU A 73 1.47 11.06 -28.17
CA GLU A 73 0.59 10.79 -27.03
C GLU A 73 1.32 9.98 -25.95
N GLN A 74 2.10 8.97 -26.34
CA GLN A 74 2.89 8.18 -25.39
C GLN A 74 4.00 9.00 -24.72
N GLN A 75 4.64 9.93 -25.47
CA GLN A 75 5.62 10.84 -24.89
C GLN A 75 4.99 11.78 -23.86
N GLU A 76 3.79 12.30 -24.13
CA GLU A 76 3.05 13.15 -23.19
C GLU A 76 2.65 12.38 -21.92
N LYS A 77 2.13 11.15 -22.07
CA LYS A 77 1.80 10.26 -20.93
C LYS A 77 3.02 9.96 -20.08
N PHE A 78 4.17 9.69 -20.72
CA PHE A 78 5.42 9.45 -20.01
C PHE A 78 5.89 10.70 -19.25
N ALA A 79 5.81 11.88 -19.86
CA ALA A 79 6.15 13.14 -19.20
C ALA A 79 5.24 13.43 -18.00
N ALA A 80 3.93 13.20 -18.12
CA ALA A 80 2.98 13.33 -17.02
C ALA A 80 3.30 12.36 -15.87
N SER A 81 3.57 11.09 -16.21
CA SER A 81 3.97 10.07 -15.22
C SER A 81 5.26 10.45 -14.48
N GLN A 82 6.27 10.97 -15.19
CA GLN A 82 7.50 11.46 -14.55
C GLN A 82 7.23 12.58 -13.56
N GLN A 83 6.38 13.54 -13.90
CA GLN A 83 6.00 14.62 -12.98
C GLN A 83 5.31 14.09 -11.72
N ASP A 84 4.44 13.10 -11.85
CA ASP A 84 3.76 12.49 -10.71
C ASP A 84 4.72 11.69 -9.83
N VAL A 85 5.70 10.98 -10.42
CA VAL A 85 6.78 10.33 -9.67
C VAL A 85 7.58 11.35 -8.87
N GLU A 86 7.93 12.50 -9.46
CA GLU A 86 8.63 13.56 -8.74
C GLU A 86 7.78 14.16 -7.61
N ARG A 87 6.48 14.36 -7.83
CA ARG A 87 5.55 14.84 -6.78
C ARG A 87 5.50 13.86 -5.62
N LEU A 88 5.35 12.57 -5.90
CA LEU A 88 5.36 11.51 -4.87
C LEU A 88 6.69 11.46 -4.12
N ARG A 89 7.82 11.66 -4.82
CA ARG A 89 9.13 11.74 -4.19
C ARG A 89 9.24 12.91 -3.23
N ARG A 90 8.84 14.13 -3.65
CA ARG A 90 8.84 15.32 -2.80
C ARG A 90 7.94 15.12 -1.57
N LYS A 91 6.75 14.53 -1.74
CA LYS A 91 5.85 14.20 -0.64
C LYS A 91 6.49 13.22 0.34
N LYS A 92 7.10 12.13 -0.16
CA LYS A 92 7.81 11.15 0.66
C LYS A 92 8.96 11.77 1.46
N GLU A 93 9.71 12.70 0.86
CA GLU A 93 10.78 13.43 1.54
C GLU A 93 10.23 14.34 2.64
N ALA A 94 9.12 15.03 2.40
CA ALA A 94 8.42 15.83 3.41
C ALA A 94 7.88 14.97 4.57
N ASP A 95 7.21 13.85 4.26
CA ASP A 95 6.69 12.91 5.25
C ASP A 95 7.83 12.31 6.09
N ALA A 96 8.96 11.95 5.47
CA ALA A 96 10.14 11.48 6.19
C ALA A 96 10.71 12.56 7.13
N GLY A 97 10.67 13.83 6.73
CA GLY A 97 11.01 14.97 7.59
C GLY A 97 10.07 15.10 8.80
N ALA A 98 8.76 15.01 8.58
CA ALA A 98 7.76 15.06 9.64
C ALA A 98 7.93 13.92 10.65
N VAL A 99 8.21 12.70 10.17
CA VAL A 99 8.48 11.54 11.04
C VAL A 99 9.72 11.75 11.91
N ARG A 100 10.79 12.37 11.39
CA ARG A 100 11.98 12.70 12.20
C ARG A 100 11.62 13.68 13.31
N ILE A 101 10.90 14.75 12.98
CA ILE A 101 10.46 15.75 13.96
C ILE A 101 9.58 15.12 15.05
N LEU A 102 8.63 14.26 14.66
CA LEU A 102 7.76 13.55 15.62
C LEU A 102 8.57 12.61 16.52
N ASN A 103 9.53 11.87 15.96
CA ASN A 103 10.40 10.99 16.75
C ASN A 103 11.24 11.78 17.76
N ASP A 104 11.77 12.94 17.37
CA ASP A 104 12.54 13.80 18.29
C ASP A 104 11.65 14.35 19.41
N LYS A 105 10.39 14.72 19.11
CA LYS A 105 9.40 15.10 20.12
C LYS A 105 9.05 13.96 21.07
N ILE A 106 8.86 12.73 20.56
CA ILE A 106 8.60 11.56 21.40
C ILE A 106 9.76 11.34 22.38
N LYS A 107 11.01 11.42 21.91
CA LYS A 107 12.18 11.30 22.78
C LYS A 107 12.23 12.40 23.84
N GLN A 108 11.87 13.64 23.50
CA GLN A 108 11.79 14.73 24.47
C GLN A 108 10.73 14.45 25.54
N VAL A 109 9.53 14.02 25.14
CA VAL A 109 8.46 13.65 26.07
C VAL A 109 8.86 12.49 26.97
N GLN A 110 9.53 11.46 26.43
CA GLN A 110 10.02 10.34 27.23
C GLN A 110 11.06 10.78 28.27
N ARG A 111 11.97 11.70 27.92
CA ARG A 111 12.93 12.25 28.90
C ARG A 111 12.23 13.07 29.98
N ALA A 112 11.32 13.97 29.58
CA ALA A 112 10.57 14.78 30.54
C ALA A 112 9.75 13.91 31.50
N ARG A 113 9.13 12.83 31.00
CA ARG A 113 8.39 11.87 31.84
C ARG A 113 9.32 11.09 32.77
N ALA A 114 10.49 10.68 32.31
CA ALA A 114 11.48 10.01 33.16
C ALA A 114 11.99 10.94 34.28
N GLU A 115 12.24 12.22 33.96
CA GLU A 115 12.61 13.25 34.95
C GLU A 115 11.47 13.48 35.96
N GLU A 116 10.21 13.54 35.50
CA GLU A 116 9.04 13.69 36.39
C GLU A 116 8.87 12.50 37.33
N VAL A 117 9.06 11.27 36.83
CA VAL A 117 9.00 10.06 37.66
C VAL A 117 10.11 10.06 38.70
N ALA A 118 11.35 10.40 38.32
CA ALA A 118 12.46 10.46 39.27
C ALA A 118 12.22 11.50 40.38
N LEU A 119 11.69 12.68 40.05
CA LEU A 119 11.34 13.69 41.04
C LEU A 119 10.25 13.20 42.01
N LYS A 120 9.23 12.51 41.50
CA LYS A 120 8.18 11.91 42.35
C LYS A 120 8.74 10.81 43.25
N GLU A 121 9.64 9.97 42.74
CA GLU A 121 10.32 8.94 43.53
C GLU A 121 11.13 9.59 44.68
N ASP A 122 11.89 10.65 44.41
CA ASP A 122 12.63 11.40 45.42
C ASP A 122 11.69 12.03 46.47
N GLU A 123 10.56 12.61 46.05
CA GLU A 123 9.54 13.15 46.94
C GLU A 123 8.90 12.06 47.81
N THR A 124 8.56 10.90 47.24
CA THR A 124 8.00 9.77 47.98
C THR A 124 8.99 9.23 49.01
N ALA A 125 10.27 9.09 48.65
CA ALA A 125 11.31 8.65 49.59
C ALA A 125 11.50 9.63 50.75
N ALA A 126 11.40 10.94 50.48
CA ALA A 126 11.47 11.97 51.51
C ALA A 126 10.26 11.90 52.47
N LEU A 127 9.05 11.67 51.95
CA LEU A 127 7.84 11.50 52.75
C LEU A 127 7.89 10.23 53.60
N GLU A 128 8.35 9.11 53.03
CA GLU A 128 8.54 7.85 53.77
C GLU A 128 9.53 8.01 54.92
N ALA A 129 10.64 8.73 54.72
CA ALA A 129 11.59 9.03 55.78
C ALA A 129 10.96 9.86 56.91
N GLN A 130 10.12 10.86 56.58
CA GLN A 130 9.39 11.64 57.58
C GLN A 130 8.38 10.78 58.34
N ILE A 131 7.69 9.85 57.67
CA ILE A 131 6.77 8.92 58.33
C ILE A 131 7.52 8.03 59.32
N MET A 132 8.66 7.45 58.93
CA MET A 132 9.48 6.62 59.84
C MET A 132 9.97 7.41 61.06
N GLU A 133 10.34 8.68 60.89
CA GLU A 133 10.73 9.55 62.00
C GLU A 133 9.54 9.79 62.96
N LEU A 134 8.37 10.13 62.41
CA LEU A 134 7.15 10.33 63.20
C LEU A 134 6.75 9.04 63.96
N GLU A 135 6.80 7.88 63.32
CA GLU A 135 6.54 6.59 63.96
C GLU A 135 7.51 6.33 65.12
N SER A 136 8.81 6.58 64.93
CA SER A 136 9.81 6.46 66.00
C SER A 136 9.53 7.42 67.16
N THR A 137 9.11 8.66 66.88
CA THR A 137 8.74 9.61 67.94
C THR A 137 7.47 9.20 68.67
N LEU A 138 6.49 8.63 67.96
CA LEU A 138 5.26 8.13 68.54
C LEU A 138 5.56 6.94 69.46
N GLU A 139 6.39 6.00 69.03
CA GLU A 139 6.81 4.85 69.84
C GLU A 139 7.55 5.28 71.12
N LYS A 140 8.44 6.29 71.03
CA LYS A 140 9.08 6.88 72.21
C LYS A 140 8.07 7.58 73.13
N LYS A 141 7.02 8.18 72.59
CA LYS A 141 5.99 8.83 73.39
C LYS A 141 5.11 7.78 74.10
N THR A 142 4.73 6.70 73.42
CA THR A 142 3.92 5.64 74.02
C THR A 142 4.69 4.91 75.13
N THR A 143 6.00 4.68 74.99
CA THR A 143 6.81 4.13 76.09
C THR A 143 6.82 5.04 77.32
N VAL A 144 7.00 6.35 77.13
CA VAL A 144 6.93 7.33 78.23
C VAL A 144 5.53 7.36 78.86
N GLU A 145 4.47 7.32 78.05
CA GLU A 145 3.09 7.27 78.56
C GLU A 145 2.84 6.01 79.41
N VAL A 146 3.36 4.85 78.99
CA VAL A 146 3.31 3.60 79.78
C VAL A 146 4.08 3.74 81.09
N GLU A 147 5.31 4.26 81.07
CA GLU A 147 6.12 4.48 82.29
C GLU A 147 5.43 5.44 83.27
N LEU A 148 4.80 6.50 82.77
CA LEU A 148 3.99 7.43 83.57
C LEU A 148 2.78 6.71 84.17
N HIS A 149 2.08 5.89 83.38
CA HIS A 149 0.92 5.12 83.86
C HIS A 149 1.31 4.14 84.97
N GLU A 150 2.46 3.45 84.82
CA GLU A 150 3.01 2.58 85.86
C GLU A 150 3.40 3.35 87.13
N ARG A 151 3.93 4.57 86.98
CA ARG A 151 4.31 5.42 88.12
C ARG A 151 3.09 5.96 88.86
N VAL A 152 2.05 6.37 88.13
CA VAL A 152 0.75 6.75 88.70
C VAL A 152 0.14 5.56 89.43
N SER A 153 0.10 4.39 88.80
CA SER A 153 -0.43 3.16 89.43
C SER A 153 0.33 2.80 90.72
N ARG A 154 1.66 2.97 90.75
CA ARG A 154 2.48 2.79 91.96
C ARG A 154 2.12 3.80 93.06
N LEU A 155 2.02 5.09 92.72
CA LEU A 155 1.66 6.14 93.67
C LEU A 155 0.23 5.96 94.21
N GLU A 156 -0.71 5.55 93.38
CA GLU A 156 -2.07 5.21 93.80
C GLU A 156 -2.08 4.00 94.75
N GLY A 157 -1.29 2.97 94.46
CA GLY A 157 -1.10 1.82 95.35
C GLY A 157 -0.46 2.20 96.69
N GLU A 158 0.52 3.11 96.70
CA GLU A 158 1.14 3.64 97.93
C GLU A 158 0.17 4.50 98.75
N LEU A 159 -0.60 5.37 98.09
CA LEU A 159 -1.66 6.15 98.74
C LEU A 159 -2.75 5.26 99.33
N ALA A 160 -3.12 4.17 98.64
CA ALA A 160 -4.07 3.18 99.18
C ALA A 160 -3.52 2.48 100.43
N ARG A 161 -2.22 2.15 100.47
CA ARG A 161 -1.57 1.59 101.68
C ARG A 161 -1.53 2.60 102.83
N GLN A 162 -1.20 3.86 102.57
CA GLN A 162 -1.25 4.93 103.57
C GLN A 162 -2.66 5.17 104.12
N ARG A 163 -3.70 4.97 103.30
CA ARG A 163 -5.11 5.00 103.75
C ARG A 163 -5.53 3.74 104.52
N GLY A 164 -4.86 2.61 104.32
CA GLY A 164 -5.07 1.36 105.07
C GLY A 164 -4.34 1.30 106.42
N GLU A 165 -3.33 2.15 106.64
CA GLU A 165 -2.54 2.19 107.88
C GLU A 165 -3.15 3.09 108.98
N THR A 166 -4.33 3.69 108.77
CA THR A 166 -5.05 4.48 109.79
C THR A 166 -6.31 3.82 110.35
N SER A 167 -6.47 2.49 110.25
CA SER A 167 -7.46 1.81 111.09
C SER A 167 -7.08 0.37 111.45
N ASN A 168 -6.74 0.18 112.72
CA ASN A 168 -7.07 -1.05 113.45
C ASN A 168 -7.56 -0.65 114.85
N GLY A 169 -8.84 -0.88 115.09
CA GLY A 169 -9.56 -0.62 116.34
C GLY A 169 -10.99 -1.11 116.22
N GLU A 170 -11.22 -2.31 116.75
CA GLU A 170 -12.39 -3.17 116.66
C GLU A 170 -13.71 -2.54 117.13
N GLY A 171 -14.83 -3.10 116.65
CA GLY A 171 -16.15 -2.93 117.28
C GLY A 171 -17.30 -3.34 116.38
N GLY A 172 -17.72 -4.61 116.45
CA GLY A 172 -18.96 -5.06 115.82
C GLY A 172 -20.21 -4.58 116.57
N SER A 173 -21.31 -4.34 115.85
CA SER A 173 -22.66 -4.82 116.19
C SER A 173 -23.65 -4.51 115.06
N GLN A 174 -24.71 -5.30 115.03
CA GLN A 174 -25.67 -5.57 113.95
C GLN A 174 -26.60 -4.41 113.55
N GLY A 175 -27.10 -4.48 112.30
CA GLY A 175 -28.33 -3.80 111.89
C GLY A 175 -28.50 -3.67 110.38
N SER A 176 -29.22 -4.60 109.74
CA SER A 176 -29.88 -4.36 108.44
C SER A 176 -30.99 -3.30 108.62
N PRO A 177 -31.34 -2.48 107.60
CA PRO A 177 -32.19 -2.98 106.50
C PRO A 177 -31.93 -2.37 105.09
N GLN A 178 -32.46 -3.11 104.11
CA GLN A 178 -32.97 -2.83 102.75
C GLN A 178 -32.69 -1.53 101.94
N PRO A 179 -32.78 -1.63 100.59
CA PRO A 179 -32.48 -0.56 99.64
C PRO A 179 -33.71 0.26 99.20
N SER A 180 -33.53 1.57 99.03
CA SER A 180 -34.42 2.49 98.31
C SER A 180 -33.54 3.63 97.75
N SER A 181 -33.29 3.63 96.44
CA SER A 181 -33.91 4.50 95.43
C SER A 181 -33.50 5.97 95.48
N ASP A 182 -33.29 6.50 94.27
CA ASP A 182 -33.33 7.90 93.85
C ASP A 182 -32.08 8.78 94.03
N SER A 183 -31.28 8.86 92.96
CA SER A 183 -31.26 10.05 92.09
C SER A 183 -30.24 9.89 90.97
N ALA A 184 -30.71 9.38 89.83
CA ALA A 184 -30.07 9.61 88.54
C ALA A 184 -30.57 10.96 88.02
N GLN A 185 -29.67 11.94 87.90
CA GLN A 185 -29.89 13.12 87.06
C GLN A 185 -29.21 12.90 85.71
N SER A 186 -30.02 12.39 84.78
CA SER A 186 -30.32 13.01 83.49
C SER A 186 -29.25 13.93 82.89
N PHE A 187 -28.57 13.45 81.85
CA PHE A 187 -28.30 14.27 80.66
C PHE A 187 -28.93 13.56 79.45
N GLU A 188 -29.72 14.33 78.73
CA GLU A 188 -30.67 13.94 77.70
C GLU A 188 -30.01 13.23 76.52
N LEU A 189 -30.47 12.00 76.27
CA LEU A 189 -30.38 11.32 74.99
C LEU A 189 -31.72 11.54 74.29
N VAL A 190 -31.79 12.54 73.41
CA VAL A 190 -32.92 12.72 72.51
C VAL A 190 -32.75 11.73 71.36
N ALA A 191 -33.42 10.59 71.46
CA ALA A 191 -33.74 9.75 70.33
C ALA A 191 -35.05 10.27 69.73
N ALA A 192 -34.95 10.99 68.61
CA ALA A 192 -36.08 11.26 67.73
C ALA A 192 -36.16 10.13 66.69
N GLU A 193 -37.23 9.37 66.84
CA GLU A 193 -38.04 8.64 65.87
C GLU A 193 -37.47 8.34 64.47
N ARG A 194 -37.55 7.04 64.15
CA ARG A 194 -37.51 6.47 62.81
C ARG A 194 -38.57 7.13 61.92
N GLU A 195 -38.11 7.77 60.85
CA GLU A 195 -38.86 7.83 59.60
C GLU A 195 -38.03 7.12 58.51
N CYS A 196 -38.64 6.12 57.89
CA CYS A 196 -38.09 5.39 56.76
C CYS A 196 -38.03 6.31 55.54
N ALA A 197 -36.85 6.85 55.22
CA ALA A 197 -36.53 7.34 53.89
C ALA A 197 -35.32 6.55 53.38
N GLY A 198 -35.52 5.74 52.34
CA GLY A 198 -34.43 5.03 51.69
C GLY A 198 -33.37 5.98 51.16
N PRO A 199 -32.11 5.54 50.99
CA PRO A 199 -31.19 6.32 50.17
C PRO A 199 -31.71 6.26 48.73
N GLU A 200 -32.16 7.39 48.21
CA GLU A 200 -32.21 7.56 46.77
C GLU A 200 -30.79 7.33 46.20
N PRO A 201 -30.65 6.56 45.10
CA PRO A 201 -29.37 6.31 44.47
C PRO A 201 -29.04 7.50 43.57
N THR A 202 -28.25 8.44 44.05
CA THR A 202 -27.87 9.60 43.23
C THR A 202 -26.39 9.58 42.87
N SER A 203 -26.16 9.25 41.59
CA SER A 203 -25.15 9.82 40.69
C SER A 203 -23.67 9.41 40.79
N LEU A 204 -23.33 8.18 41.19
CA LEU A 204 -21.98 7.63 40.92
C LEU A 204 -21.95 6.24 40.27
N GLN A 205 -23.10 5.56 40.18
CA GLN A 205 -23.20 4.25 39.52
C GLN A 205 -23.71 4.31 38.07
N ALA A 206 -24.30 5.43 37.64
CA ALA A 206 -24.67 5.64 36.23
C ALA A 206 -23.43 5.88 35.36
N ASP A 207 -22.47 6.69 35.83
CA ASP A 207 -21.24 6.99 35.08
C ASP A 207 -20.30 5.79 34.95
N GLN A 208 -20.28 4.86 35.92
CA GLN A 208 -19.49 3.62 35.84
C GLN A 208 -20.12 2.57 34.92
N GLY A 209 -21.46 2.54 34.81
CA GLY A 209 -22.16 1.68 33.86
C GLY A 209 -22.05 2.19 32.42
N GLU A 210 -22.08 3.51 32.21
CA GLU A 210 -21.92 4.14 30.90
C GLU A 210 -20.49 4.07 30.37
N THR A 211 -19.47 4.15 31.24
CA THR A 211 -18.06 3.98 30.84
C THR A 211 -17.74 2.55 30.45
N MET A 212 -18.17 1.55 31.22
CA MET A 212 -18.02 0.13 30.86
C MET A 212 -18.77 -0.24 29.56
N ALA A 213 -19.98 0.30 29.36
CA ALA A 213 -20.74 0.09 28.12
C ALA A 213 -20.07 0.77 26.92
N SER A 214 -19.47 1.94 27.10
CA SER A 214 -18.68 2.64 26.08
C SER A 214 -17.41 1.89 25.72
N ASP A 215 -16.70 1.34 26.72
CA ASP A 215 -15.46 0.57 26.50
C ASP A 215 -15.73 -0.76 25.80
N VAL A 216 -16.82 -1.46 26.14
CA VAL A 216 -17.25 -2.67 25.44
C VAL A 216 -17.71 -2.37 24.01
N ALA A 217 -18.40 -1.25 23.77
CA ALA A 217 -18.77 -0.83 22.41
C ALA A 217 -17.54 -0.45 21.58
N ASN A 218 -16.57 0.23 22.18
CA ASN A 218 -15.30 0.58 21.54
C ASN A 218 -14.44 -0.67 21.25
N ALA A 219 -14.46 -1.68 22.12
CA ALA A 219 -13.79 -2.95 21.90
C ALA A 219 -14.44 -3.74 20.75
N ALA A 220 -15.77 -3.87 20.74
CA ALA A 220 -16.50 -4.52 19.65
C ALA A 220 -16.30 -3.81 18.30
N GLN A 221 -16.17 -2.48 18.31
CA GLN A 221 -15.85 -1.71 17.12
C GLN A 221 -14.42 -1.95 16.62
N ARG A 222 -13.44 -2.05 17.53
CA ARG A 222 -12.07 -2.41 17.19
C ARG A 222 -11.95 -3.83 16.63
N ASP A 223 -12.72 -4.78 17.17
CA ASP A 223 -12.77 -6.16 16.67
C ASP A 223 -13.37 -6.21 15.25
N SER A 224 -14.44 -5.45 14.99
CA SER A 224 -15.02 -5.29 13.65
C SER A 224 -14.04 -4.65 12.66
N GLU A 225 -13.28 -3.62 13.09
CA GLU A 225 -12.24 -3.01 12.28
C GLU A 225 -11.08 -3.97 12.00
N LEU A 226 -10.69 -4.81 12.97
CA LEU A 226 -9.69 -5.86 12.80
C LEU A 226 -10.14 -6.95 11.81
N GLU A 227 -11.40 -7.38 11.86
CA GLU A 227 -11.97 -8.30 10.87
C GLU A 227 -11.99 -7.69 9.46
N GLN A 228 -12.32 -6.40 9.34
CA GLN A 228 -12.26 -5.69 8.05
C GLN A 228 -10.82 -5.53 7.52
N VAL A 229 -9.85 -5.34 8.41
CA VAL A 229 -8.44 -5.22 8.01
C VAL A 229 -7.88 -6.59 7.60
N THR A 230 -8.22 -7.65 8.32
CA THR A 230 -7.76 -9.01 8.01
C THR A 230 -8.38 -9.55 6.72
N THR A 231 -9.64 -9.24 6.43
CA THR A 231 -10.27 -9.54 5.13
C THR A 231 -9.59 -8.79 3.98
N LYS A 232 -9.38 -7.48 4.11
CA LYS A 232 -8.64 -6.68 3.11
C LYS A 232 -7.20 -7.17 2.91
N LEU A 233 -6.54 -7.67 3.97
CA LEU A 233 -5.19 -8.24 3.85
C LEU A 233 -5.21 -9.51 3.00
N ARG A 234 -6.16 -10.42 3.24
CA ARG A 234 -6.32 -11.65 2.43
C ARG A 234 -6.62 -11.34 0.96
N GLU A 235 -7.40 -10.31 0.68
CA GLU A 235 -7.66 -9.87 -0.71
C GLU A 235 -6.39 -9.34 -1.40
N VAL A 236 -5.56 -8.58 -0.68
CA VAL A 236 -4.28 -8.08 -1.22
C VAL A 236 -3.30 -9.22 -1.45
N GLU A 237 -3.22 -10.19 -0.53
CA GLU A 237 -2.39 -11.40 -0.67
C GLU A 237 -2.84 -12.24 -1.86
N ALA A 238 -4.15 -12.41 -2.07
CA ALA A 238 -4.70 -13.12 -3.21
C ALA A 238 -4.37 -12.41 -4.54
N ARG A 239 -4.46 -11.07 -4.59
CA ARG A 239 -4.06 -10.28 -5.76
C ARG A 239 -2.56 -10.36 -6.03
N ALA A 240 -1.73 -10.36 -4.99
CA ALA A 240 -0.28 -10.51 -5.14
C ALA A 240 0.08 -11.90 -5.69
N ALA A 241 -0.53 -12.96 -5.15
CA ALA A 241 -0.34 -14.33 -5.65
C ALA A 241 -0.81 -14.51 -7.10
N GLN A 242 -1.86 -13.79 -7.52
CA GLN A 242 -2.31 -13.78 -8.90
C GLN A 242 -1.32 -13.05 -9.83
N ALA A 243 -0.84 -11.87 -9.42
CA ALA A 243 0.17 -11.12 -10.18
C ALA A 243 1.47 -11.91 -10.35
N GLU A 244 1.89 -12.70 -9.36
CA GLU A 244 3.05 -13.59 -9.48
C GLU A 244 2.87 -14.67 -10.54
N LYS A 245 1.68 -15.26 -10.66
CA LYS A 245 1.35 -16.24 -11.69
C LYS A 245 1.36 -15.61 -13.08
N ASP A 246 0.80 -14.42 -13.22
CA ASP A 246 0.78 -13.69 -14.49
C ASP A 246 2.21 -13.33 -14.93
N MET A 247 3.05 -12.89 -13.99
CA MET A 247 4.47 -12.61 -14.24
C MET A 247 5.29 -13.86 -14.61
N ALA A 248 4.93 -15.03 -14.08
CA ALA A 248 5.55 -16.30 -14.46
C ALA A 248 5.16 -16.72 -15.89
N TYR A 249 3.87 -16.60 -16.23
CA TYR A 249 3.36 -16.85 -17.59
C TYR A 249 4.03 -15.95 -18.64
N TRP A 250 4.18 -14.65 -18.33
CA TRP A 250 4.85 -13.71 -19.24
C TRP A 250 6.35 -14.00 -19.40
N ARG A 251 7.04 -14.43 -18.34
CA ARG A 251 8.44 -14.87 -18.42
C ARG A 251 8.63 -16.07 -19.35
N GLU A 252 7.74 -17.06 -19.26
CA GLU A 252 7.79 -18.24 -20.12
C GLU A 252 7.54 -17.86 -21.59
N LYS A 253 6.53 -17.02 -21.85
CA LYS A 253 6.24 -16.53 -23.20
C LYS A 253 7.40 -15.71 -23.80
N HIS A 254 8.06 -14.89 -22.98
CA HIS A 254 9.24 -14.12 -23.41
C HIS A 254 10.40 -15.05 -23.76
N SER A 255 10.69 -16.04 -22.91
CA SER A 255 11.73 -17.05 -23.16
C SER A 255 11.48 -17.83 -24.45
N HIS A 256 10.23 -18.20 -24.74
CA HIS A 256 9.87 -18.87 -25.99
C HIS A 256 10.08 -18.00 -27.24
N LEU A 257 9.82 -16.68 -27.15
CA LEU A 257 10.04 -15.75 -28.25
C LEU A 257 11.52 -15.45 -28.48
N GLU A 258 12.31 -15.30 -27.42
CA GLU A 258 13.78 -15.17 -27.51
C GLU A 258 14.39 -16.37 -28.21
N ALA A 259 14.00 -17.59 -27.83
CA ALA A 259 14.46 -18.82 -28.48
C ALA A 259 14.11 -18.87 -29.97
N ASN A 260 12.89 -18.45 -30.34
CA ASN A 260 12.45 -18.39 -31.74
C ASN A 260 13.20 -17.32 -32.55
N LEU A 261 13.49 -16.16 -31.95
CA LEU A 261 14.31 -15.12 -32.57
C LEU A 261 15.73 -15.63 -32.83
N GLU A 262 16.32 -16.33 -31.87
CA GLU A 262 17.66 -16.88 -32.00
C GLU A 262 17.76 -17.94 -33.12
N VAL A 263 16.73 -18.77 -33.28
CA VAL A 263 16.63 -19.73 -34.40
C VAL A 263 16.52 -19.01 -35.75
N LEU A 264 15.68 -17.97 -35.84
CA LEU A 264 15.50 -17.21 -37.08
C LEU A 264 16.74 -16.40 -37.46
N HIS A 265 17.46 -15.85 -36.49
CA HIS A 265 18.76 -15.22 -36.73
C HIS A 265 19.76 -16.23 -37.31
N ARG A 266 19.83 -17.44 -36.75
CA ARG A 266 20.69 -18.52 -37.27
C ARG A 266 20.26 -18.98 -38.67
N GLU A 267 18.97 -19.06 -38.97
CA GLU A 267 18.47 -19.38 -40.31
C GLU A 267 18.78 -18.28 -41.32
N LYS A 268 18.64 -17.01 -40.94
CA LYS A 268 19.01 -15.86 -41.77
C LYS A 268 20.51 -15.84 -42.08
N GLU A 269 21.35 -16.16 -41.09
CA GLU A 269 22.80 -16.27 -41.27
C GLU A 269 23.18 -17.46 -42.18
N ARG A 270 22.49 -18.60 -42.08
CA ARG A 270 22.69 -19.73 -43.01
C ARG A 270 22.27 -19.39 -44.43
N SER A 271 21.10 -18.77 -44.62
CA SER A 271 20.62 -18.32 -45.93
C SER A 271 21.55 -17.27 -46.55
N SER A 272 22.17 -16.41 -45.74
CA SER A 272 23.19 -15.45 -46.18
C SER A 272 24.52 -16.12 -46.56
N ARG A 273 24.88 -17.26 -45.94
CA ARG A 273 26.08 -18.05 -46.29
C ARG A 273 25.88 -18.92 -47.53
N GLU A 274 24.64 -19.31 -47.83
CA GLU A 274 24.28 -20.14 -49.00
C GLU A 274 24.14 -19.34 -50.31
N GLN A 275 24.49 -18.05 -50.33
CA GLN A 275 24.44 -17.16 -51.51
C GLN A 275 23.04 -17.07 -52.17
N GLU A 276 21.95 -17.20 -51.41
CA GLU A 276 20.66 -16.75 -51.93
C GLU A 276 20.66 -15.21 -51.99
N PRO A 277 20.26 -14.60 -53.12
CA PRO A 277 20.18 -13.15 -53.22
C PRO A 277 19.21 -12.62 -52.15
N PRO A 278 19.48 -11.46 -51.53
CA PRO A 278 18.61 -10.87 -50.50
C PRO A 278 17.18 -10.57 -51.01
N SER A 279 16.95 -10.66 -52.33
CA SER A 279 15.67 -10.58 -53.03
C SER A 279 14.99 -11.95 -53.26
N SER A 280 15.51 -13.05 -52.69
CA SER A 280 14.83 -14.34 -52.76
C SER A 280 13.50 -14.27 -51.99
N PRO A 281 12.42 -14.89 -52.49
CA PRO A 281 11.13 -14.93 -51.80
C PRO A 281 11.22 -15.52 -50.38
N GLN A 282 12.24 -16.35 -50.13
CA GLN A 282 12.51 -16.95 -48.83
C GLN A 282 13.23 -15.97 -47.89
N GLY A 283 14.22 -15.22 -48.39
CA GLY A 283 14.89 -14.14 -47.67
C GLY A 283 13.93 -13.04 -47.22
N GLU A 284 13.03 -12.59 -48.12
CA GLU A 284 12.00 -11.60 -47.76
C GLU A 284 11.00 -12.10 -46.72
N ARG A 285 10.59 -13.38 -46.79
CA ARG A 285 9.70 -14.00 -45.80
C ARG A 285 10.36 -14.11 -44.43
N LEU A 286 11.64 -14.49 -44.40
CA LEU A 286 12.42 -14.54 -43.16
C LEU A 286 12.61 -13.15 -42.57
N GLN A 287 12.89 -12.14 -43.40
CA GLN A 287 13.07 -10.76 -42.95
C GLN A 287 11.77 -10.16 -42.40
N LYS A 288 10.63 -10.40 -43.07
CA LYS A 288 9.31 -10.01 -42.54
C LYS A 288 8.99 -10.70 -41.21
N ARG A 289 9.28 -12.01 -41.09
CA ARG A 289 9.08 -12.75 -39.83
C ARG A 289 9.98 -12.22 -38.70
N LEU A 290 11.24 -11.89 -39.02
CA LEU A 290 12.19 -11.32 -38.05
C LEU A 290 11.68 -9.98 -37.51
N VAL A 291 11.32 -9.05 -38.40
CA VAL A 291 10.76 -7.74 -38.02
C VAL A 291 9.48 -7.88 -37.19
N THR A 292 8.60 -8.81 -37.58
CA THR A 292 7.35 -9.06 -36.84
C THR A 292 7.61 -9.62 -35.43
N LEU A 293 8.58 -10.52 -35.28
CA LEU A 293 8.92 -11.11 -33.99
C LEU A 293 9.75 -10.16 -33.12
N GLU A 294 10.63 -9.34 -33.68
CA GLU A 294 11.34 -8.27 -32.97
C GLU A 294 10.35 -7.23 -32.43
N ALA A 295 9.37 -6.81 -33.24
CA ALA A 295 8.30 -5.91 -32.80
C ALA A 295 7.46 -6.54 -31.68
N ARG A 296 7.13 -7.83 -31.80
CA ARG A 296 6.39 -8.56 -30.77
C ARG A 296 7.21 -8.73 -29.49
N SER A 297 8.52 -8.95 -29.58
CA SER A 297 9.43 -9.02 -28.42
C SER A 297 9.48 -7.70 -27.68
N LYS A 298 9.65 -6.57 -28.40
CA LYS A 298 9.64 -5.23 -27.79
C LYS A 298 8.31 -4.87 -27.14
N ALA A 299 7.18 -5.23 -27.77
CA ALA A 299 5.86 -5.01 -27.18
C ALA A 299 5.71 -5.74 -25.84
N LEU A 300 6.26 -6.95 -25.73
CA LEU A 300 6.23 -7.73 -24.49
C LEU A 300 7.22 -7.23 -23.44
N GLU A 301 8.38 -6.70 -23.82
CA GLU A 301 9.26 -6.02 -22.86
C GLU A 301 8.57 -4.82 -22.22
N LEU A 302 7.83 -4.04 -23.02
CA LEU A 302 7.05 -2.91 -22.53
C LEU A 302 5.93 -3.35 -21.58
N GLU A 303 5.13 -4.35 -21.96
CA GLU A 303 4.06 -4.92 -21.12
C GLU A 303 4.62 -5.50 -19.80
N ASN A 304 5.79 -6.15 -19.85
CA ASN A 304 6.48 -6.68 -18.66
C ASN A 304 7.06 -5.55 -17.78
N SER A 305 7.49 -4.44 -18.37
CA SER A 305 7.92 -3.26 -17.63
C SER A 305 6.76 -2.55 -16.91
N GLU A 306 5.58 -2.50 -17.54
CA GLU A 306 4.35 -1.99 -16.92
C GLU A 306 3.89 -2.88 -15.75
N LEU A 307 3.86 -4.20 -15.94
CA LEU A 307 3.51 -5.14 -14.86
C LEU A 307 4.52 -5.11 -13.71
N LYS A 308 5.82 -4.88 -13.98
CA LYS A 308 6.82 -4.65 -12.92
C LYS A 308 6.55 -3.36 -12.16
N LEU A 309 6.11 -2.30 -12.82
CA LEU A 309 5.75 -1.04 -12.18
C LEU A 309 4.48 -1.21 -11.32
N GLU A 310 3.47 -1.93 -11.80
CA GLU A 310 2.27 -2.27 -11.02
C GLU A 310 2.60 -3.16 -9.81
N ALA A 311 3.44 -4.18 -9.99
CA ALA A 311 3.88 -5.05 -8.90
C ALA A 311 4.72 -4.29 -7.87
N ALA A 312 5.60 -3.38 -8.31
CA ALA A 312 6.36 -2.50 -7.42
C ALA A 312 5.45 -1.51 -6.69
N ALA A 313 4.42 -0.98 -7.35
CA ALA A 313 3.41 -0.13 -6.72
C ALA A 313 2.61 -0.90 -5.66
N ALA A 314 2.14 -2.12 -5.97
CA ALA A 314 1.42 -2.98 -5.04
C ALA A 314 2.29 -3.42 -3.84
N SER A 315 3.56 -3.76 -4.09
CA SER A 315 4.54 -4.10 -3.04
C SER A 315 4.88 -2.88 -2.18
N SER A 316 5.02 -1.68 -2.76
CA SER A 316 5.23 -0.44 -2.01
C SER A 316 4.04 -0.09 -1.12
N ALA A 317 2.81 -0.32 -1.59
CA ALA A 317 1.59 -0.13 -0.83
C ALA A 317 1.48 -1.14 0.33
N SER A 318 1.86 -2.40 0.10
CA SER A 318 1.92 -3.44 1.13
C SER A 318 3.01 -3.16 2.19
N ALA A 319 4.22 -2.78 1.77
CA ALA A 319 5.34 -2.43 2.65
C ALA A 319 5.08 -1.15 3.47
N HIS A 320 4.37 -0.17 2.90
CA HIS A 320 3.93 1.01 3.63
C HIS A 320 2.89 0.66 4.71
N LYS A 321 2.01 -0.32 4.43
CA LYS A 321 0.98 -0.79 5.37
C LYS A 321 1.53 -1.71 6.45
N GLN A 322 2.52 -2.55 6.16
CA GLN A 322 3.24 -3.34 7.19
C GLN A 322 4.09 -2.47 8.12
N ARG A 323 4.63 -1.34 7.63
CA ARG A 323 5.32 -0.36 8.51
C ARG A 323 4.36 0.39 9.43
N THR A 324 3.12 0.63 9.01
CA THR A 324 2.11 1.28 9.86
C THR A 324 1.42 0.28 10.80
N SER A 325 1.19 -0.97 10.39
CA SER A 325 0.62 -2.02 11.26
C SER A 325 1.64 -2.66 12.21
N GLY A 326 2.91 -2.82 11.80
CA GLY A 326 3.99 -3.28 12.68
C GLY A 326 4.37 -2.27 13.77
N GLY A 327 4.14 -0.97 13.51
CA GLY A 327 4.21 0.08 14.53
C GLY A 327 3.06 -0.01 15.54
N ALA A 328 1.86 -0.38 15.09
CA ALA A 328 0.70 -0.58 15.95
C ALA A 328 0.83 -1.86 16.80
N HIS A 329 1.31 -2.98 16.26
CA HIS A 329 1.48 -4.21 17.04
C HIS A 329 2.58 -4.12 18.11
N ARG A 330 3.67 -3.36 17.89
CA ARG A 330 4.66 -3.09 18.96
C ARG A 330 4.14 -2.15 20.04
N ALA A 331 3.20 -1.27 19.72
CA ALA A 331 2.56 -0.39 20.69
C ALA A 331 1.52 -1.15 21.53
N VAL A 332 0.78 -2.11 20.94
CA VAL A 332 -0.22 -2.90 21.67
C VAL A 332 0.43 -3.91 22.64
N THR A 333 1.52 -4.57 22.28
CA THR A 333 2.24 -5.46 23.22
C THR A 333 2.96 -4.73 24.37
N ALA A 334 3.11 -3.41 24.28
CA ALA A 334 3.68 -2.60 25.36
C ALA A 334 2.63 -2.15 26.38
N VAL A 335 1.34 -2.17 26.02
CA VAL A 335 0.24 -1.76 26.91
C VAL A 335 -0.25 -2.91 27.79
N ASP A 336 -0.11 -4.17 27.34
CA ASP A 336 -0.50 -5.36 28.13
C ASP A 336 0.54 -5.82 29.17
N LEU A 337 1.66 -5.10 29.31
CA LEU A 337 2.68 -5.35 30.34
C LEU A 337 2.72 -4.30 31.45
N GLU A 338 1.85 -3.28 31.40
CA GLU A 338 1.76 -2.21 32.42
C GLU A 338 0.53 -2.32 33.35
N THR A 339 -0.24 -3.42 33.30
CA THR A 339 -1.40 -3.67 34.18
C THR A 339 -1.36 -5.02 34.91
N GLY A 340 -0.16 -5.46 35.32
CA GLY A 340 0.05 -6.59 36.23
C GLY A 340 0.63 -6.15 37.57
#